data_AF-A0A645E2C6-F1
#
_entry.id   AF-A0A645E2C6-F1
#
_cell.length_a   1.000
_cell.length_b   1.000
_cell.length_c   1.000
_cell.angle_alpha   90.00
_cell.angle_beta   90.00
_cell.angle_gamma   90.00
#
_symmetry.space_group_name_H-M   'P 1'
#
loop_
_entity.id
_entity.type
_entity.pdbx_description
1 polymer ?
#
loop_
_entity_poly.entity_id
_entity_poly.type
_entity_poly.pdbx_seq_one_letter_code
_entity_poly.pdbx_strand_id
1 'polypeptide(L)' 'MNPVIFAGDKPGQNTKTQWLQDKNIRMFYGDSDNDITAARDAGIRGIRILRASNSTYRPLPQAGAYGEEVIVNSEY' A
#
# COMPACT_ATOMS: atom_id res chain seq x y z
N MET A 1 12.93 0.93 18.46
CA MET A 1 12.14 1.45 17.31
C MET A 1 12.78 0.90 16.05
N ASN A 2 12.01 0.34 15.12
CA ASN A 2 12.57 -0.16 13.87
C ASN A 2 12.86 1.01 12.92
N PRO A 3 13.92 0.95 12.10
CA PRO A 3 14.19 1.97 11.09
C PRO A 3 13.04 2.05 10.08
N VAL A 4 12.67 3.27 9.67
CA VAL A 4 11.59 3.55 8.72
C VAL A 4 12.18 4.16 7.45
N ILE A 5 11.68 3.70 6.30
CA ILE A 5 12.05 4.26 5.00
C ILE A 5 11.06 5.38 4.66
N PHE A 6 11.56 6.62 4.59
CA PHE A 6 10.77 7.79 4.20
C PHE A 6 10.85 7.98 2.68
N ALA A 7 9.97 7.30 1.93
CA ALA A 7 9.97 7.34 0.47
C ALA A 7 9.53 8.70 -0.13
N GLY A 8 8.84 9.53 0.66
CA GLY A 8 8.24 10.79 0.20
C GLY A 8 7.05 10.58 -0.74
N ASP A 9 6.46 11.69 -1.20
CA ASP A 9 5.39 11.69 -2.21
C ASP A 9 5.82 12.57 -3.39
N LYS A 10 5.53 12.11 -4.61
CA LYS A 10 5.79 12.86 -5.84
C LYS A 10 4.69 12.57 -6.86
N PRO A 11 3.86 13.56 -7.22
CA PRO A 11 2.79 13.36 -8.18
C PRO A 11 3.27 12.74 -9.50
N GLY A 12 2.55 11.72 -9.97
CA GLY A 12 2.88 10.97 -11.18
C GLY A 12 3.97 9.90 -11.01
N GLN A 13 4.51 9.71 -9.80
CA GLN A 13 5.51 8.67 -9.51
C GLN A 13 5.13 7.89 -8.24
N ASN A 14 5.12 6.56 -8.34
CA ASN A 14 5.05 5.72 -7.15
C ASN A 14 6.44 5.62 -6.52
N THR A 15 6.67 6.35 -5.43
CA THR A 15 7.98 6.43 -4.77
C THR A 15 8.35 5.15 -4.00
N LYS A 16 7.38 4.24 -3.78
CA LYS A 16 7.58 3.03 -2.96
C LYS A 16 8.19 1.88 -3.76
N THR A 17 7.88 1.76 -5.06
CA THR A 17 8.24 0.59 -5.88
C THR A 17 9.73 0.25 -5.83
N GLN A 18 10.61 1.24 -6.00
CA GLN A 18 12.06 1.03 -5.95
C GLN A 18 12.51 0.48 -4.58
N TRP A 19 11.95 1.02 -3.48
CA TRP A 19 12.31 0.57 -2.13
C TRP A 19 11.86 -0.86 -1.84
N LEU A 20 10.72 -1.29 -2.41
CA LEU A 20 10.26 -2.68 -2.29
C LEU A 20 11.25 -3.64 -2.93
N GLN A 21 11.76 -3.29 -4.12
CA GLN A 21 12.76 -4.07 -4.83
C GLN A 21 14.11 -4.07 -4.09
N ASP A 22 14.61 -2.90 -3.69
CA ASP A 22 15.92 -2.72 -3.02
C ASP A 22 16.01 -3.47 -1.68
N LYS A 23 14.88 -3.62 -0.99
CA LYS A 23 14.80 -4.34 0.28
C LYS A 23 14.38 -5.80 0.14
N ASN A 24 14.23 -6.28 -1.09
CA ASN A 24 13.75 -7.62 -1.41
C ASN A 24 12.46 -7.98 -0.65
N ILE A 25 11.57 -6.99 -0.48
CA ILE A 25 10.28 -7.21 0.17
C ILE A 25 9.48 -8.18 -0.69
N ARG A 26 8.77 -9.11 -0.06
CA ARG A 26 7.98 -10.15 -0.76
C ARG A 26 6.48 -9.98 -0.58
N MET A 27 6.08 -9.24 0.46
CA MET A 27 4.70 -8.92 0.78
C MET A 27 4.64 -7.48 1.25
N PHE A 28 3.65 -6.71 0.78
CA PHE A 28 3.48 -5.32 1.15
C PHE A 28 2.03 -5.05 1.54
N TYR A 29 1.84 -4.51 2.74
CA TYR A 29 0.54 -4.20 3.31
C TYR A 29 0.31 -2.69 3.23
N GLY A 30 -0.86 -2.27 2.78
CA GLY A 30 -1.24 -0.86 2.73
C GLY A 30 -2.71 -0.66 2.44
N ASP A 31 -3.21 0.54 2.71
CA ASP A 31 -4.62 0.88 2.55
C ASP A 31 -4.93 1.57 1.24
N SER A 32 -3.93 2.17 0.59
CA SER A 32 -4.11 3.02 -0.59
C SER A 32 -3.80 2.28 -1.90
N ASP A 33 -4.35 2.80 -3.00
CA ASP A 33 -4.15 2.20 -4.32
C ASP A 33 -2.69 2.26 -4.78
N ASN A 34 -1.94 3.25 -4.28
CA ASN A 34 -0.51 3.33 -4.54
C ASN A 34 0.29 2.21 -3.84
N ASP A 35 -0.19 1.66 -2.72
CA ASP A 35 0.46 0.53 -2.05
C ASP A 35 0.32 -0.74 -2.89
N ILE A 36 -0.89 -0.97 -3.40
CA ILE A 36 -1.19 -2.16 -4.20
C ILE A 36 -0.52 -2.08 -5.57
N THR A 37 -0.51 -0.91 -6.21
CA THR A 37 0.21 -0.74 -7.48
C THR A 37 1.73 -0.81 -7.28
N ALA A 38 2.29 -0.28 -6.18
CA ALA A 38 3.72 -0.45 -5.88
C ALA A 38 4.11 -1.94 -5.75
N ALA A 39 3.28 -2.71 -5.04
CA ALA A 39 3.49 -4.15 -4.89
C ALA A 39 3.41 -4.89 -6.23
N ARG A 40 2.43 -4.55 -7.09
CA ARG A 40 2.30 -5.12 -8.43
C ARG A 40 3.48 -4.80 -9.32
N ASP A 41 3.90 -3.53 -9.36
CA ASP A 41 5.02 -3.07 -10.17
C ASP A 41 6.33 -3.71 -9.71
N ALA A 42 6.47 -3.97 -8.40
CA ALA A 42 7.60 -4.71 -7.84
C ALA A 42 7.50 -6.24 -8.04
N GLY A 43 6.37 -6.77 -8.54
CA GLY A 43 6.15 -8.21 -8.74
C GLY A 43 5.96 -8.99 -7.43
N ILE A 44 5.42 -8.35 -6.39
CA ILE A 44 5.28 -8.92 -5.05
C ILE A 44 3.81 -8.96 -4.60
N ARG A 45 3.52 -9.67 -3.50
CA ARG A 45 2.15 -9.82 -3.00
C ARG A 45 1.70 -8.55 -2.26
N GLY A 46 0.82 -7.76 -2.89
CA GLY A 46 0.14 -6.64 -2.26
C GLY A 46 -1.10 -7.12 -1.51
N ILE A 47 -1.26 -6.71 -0.24
CA ILE A 47 -2.42 -7.04 0.60
C ILE A 47 -3.03 -5.76 1.15
N ARG A 48 -4.33 -5.59 0.95
CA ARG A 48 -5.07 -4.40 1.35
C ARG A 48 -5.47 -4.43 2.83
N ILE A 49 -5.25 -3.32 3.50
CA ILE A 49 -5.84 -2.98 4.80
C ILE A 49 -6.98 -1.97 4.58
N LEU A 50 -8.05 -2.06 5.36
CA LEU A 50 -9.17 -1.12 5.26
C LEU A 50 -8.82 0.22 5.92
N ARG A 51 -8.93 1.31 5.16
CA ARG A 51 -8.83 2.65 5.74
C ARG A 51 -10.06 2.90 6.62
N ALA A 52 -9.82 3.27 7.89
CA ALA A 52 -10.87 3.57 8.85
C ALA A 52 -11.90 4.58 8.32
N SER A 53 -13.18 4.29 8.59
CA SER A 53 -14.30 5.09 8.10
C SER A 53 -14.35 6.50 8.67
N ASN A 54 -13.61 6.79 9.74
CA ASN A 54 -13.45 8.11 10.35
C ASN A 54 -12.18 8.85 9.90
N SER A 55 -11.37 8.28 9.00
CA SER A 55 -10.19 8.94 8.44
C SER A 55 -10.57 10.25 7.76
N THR A 56 -9.74 11.29 7.95
CA THR A 56 -9.88 12.55 7.24
C THR A 56 -9.39 12.47 5.79
N TYR A 57 -8.64 11.41 5.43
CA TYR A 57 -8.15 11.24 4.07
C TYR A 57 -9.23 10.59 3.18
N ARG A 58 -9.94 11.45 2.46
CA ARG A 58 -11.07 11.11 1.59
C ARG A 58 -10.75 11.33 0.09
N PRO A 59 -11.46 10.65 -0.83
CA PRO A 59 -12.43 9.56 -0.59
C PRO A 59 -11.75 8.30 -0.04
N LEU A 60 -12.54 7.35 0.49
CA LEU A 60 -12.00 6.05 0.85
C LEU A 60 -11.60 5.29 -0.43
N PRO A 61 -10.44 4.59 -0.44
CA PRO A 61 -10.07 3.70 -1.53
C PRO A 61 -11.07 2.55 -1.69
N GLN A 62 -11.22 2.04 -2.91
CA GLN A 62 -12.03 0.86 -3.17
C GLN A 62 -11.18 -0.39 -2.92
N ALA A 63 -11.20 -0.88 -1.69
CA ALA A 63 -10.45 -2.08 -1.30
C ALA A 63 -10.85 -3.29 -2.18
N GLY A 64 -9.85 -3.93 -2.82
CA GLY A 64 -10.08 -5.05 -3.74
C GLY A 64 -10.28 -4.63 -5.20
N ALA A 65 -10.22 -3.34 -5.54
CA ALA A 65 -10.45 -2.85 -6.91
C ALA A 65 -9.47 -3.40 -7.95
N TYR A 66 -8.30 -3.89 -7.53
CA TYR A 66 -7.35 -4.52 -8.41
C TYR A 66 -7.50 -6.05 -8.44
N GLY A 67 -8.32 -6.65 -7.58
CA GLY A 67 -8.39 -8.08 -7.34
C GLY A 67 -7.35 -8.59 -6.34
N GLU A 68 -6.78 -7.70 -5.53
CA GLU A 68 -5.90 -8.04 -4.42
C GLU A 68 -6.66 -8.62 -3.21
N GLU A 69 -5.95 -9.35 -2.36
CA GLU A 69 -6.50 -9.81 -1.08
C GLU A 69 -6.73 -8.63 -0.13
N VAL A 70 -7.86 -8.67 0.61
CA VAL A 70 -8.22 -7.67 1.62
C VAL A 70 -8.35 -8.35 2.97
N ILE A 71 -7.67 -7.84 3.99
CA ILE A 71 -7.80 -8.37 5.35
C ILE A 71 -9.15 -7.94 5.92
N VAL A 72 -9.96 -8.91 6.35
CA VAL A 72 -11.24 -8.66 7.00
C VAL A 72 -11.05 -7.90 8.32
N ASN A 73 -11.99 -6.99 8.65
CA ASN A 73 -12.01 -6.25 9.91
C ASN A 73 -10.69 -5.52 10.22
N SER A 74 -10.02 -4.99 9.20
CA SER A 74 -8.68 -4.41 9.32
C SER A 74 -8.68 -2.88 9.49
N GLU A 75 -9.84 -2.31 9.76
CA GLU A 75 -10.02 -0.86 9.96
C GLU A 75 -9.84 -0.39 11.41
N TYR A 76 -9.56 -1.30 12.35
CA TYR A 76 -9.39 -1.03 13.78
C TYR A 76 -8.25 -1.83 14.43
#